data_AF-A0A023D1P6-F1
#
_entry.id   AF-A0A023D1P6-F1
#
_cell.length_a   1.000
_cell.length_b   1.000
_cell.length_c   1.000
_cell.angle_alpha   90.00
_cell.angle_beta   90.00
_cell.angle_gamma   90.00
#
_symmetry.space_group_name_H-M   'P 1'
#
loop_
_entity.id
_entity.type
_entity.pdbx_description
1 polymer ?
#
loop_
_entity_poly.entity_id
_entity_poly.type
_entity_poly.pdbx_seq_one_letter_code
_entity_poly.pdbx_strand_id
1 'polypeptide(L)'
;MENPLDPSRRTKARIIAKAKEMWEADGKPACGPEAYREAATDMIGMEMSGPGGQMPVDPAVPLGPEGQPVEEAWLQENLGDPGGSMNELGDKREVPFATRAEEEKALKDEA
;
A
#
# COMPACT_ATOMS: atom_id res chain seq x y z
N MET A 1 -39.05 -1.67 -9.33
CA MET A 1 -37.63 -2.06 -9.23
C MET A 1 -36.95 -0.97 -8.43
N GLU A 2 -36.55 -1.26 -7.19
CA GLU A 2 -35.88 -0.30 -6.30
C GLU A 2 -34.42 -0.15 -6.74
N ASN A 3 -33.93 1.08 -6.89
CA ASN A 3 -32.53 1.32 -7.22
C ASN A 3 -31.69 1.08 -5.96
N PRO A 4 -30.79 0.08 -5.94
CA PRO A 4 -29.95 -0.20 -4.77
C PRO A 4 -28.96 0.92 -4.44
N LEU A 5 -28.74 1.87 -5.36
CA LEU A 5 -27.87 3.04 -5.17
C LEU A 5 -28.62 4.26 -4.63
N ASP A 6 -29.96 4.25 -4.63
CA ASP A 6 -30.73 5.39 -4.13
C ASP A 6 -30.72 5.39 -2.59
N PRO A 7 -30.27 6.47 -1.93
CA PRO A 7 -30.18 6.49 -0.47
C PRO A 7 -31.55 6.27 0.19
N SER A 8 -31.54 5.48 1.26
CA SER A 8 -32.73 5.23 2.07
C SER A 8 -33.34 6.53 2.59
N ARG A 9 -34.63 6.52 2.94
CA ARG A 9 -35.29 7.71 3.56
C ARG A 9 -34.54 8.21 4.80
N ARG A 10 -33.98 7.29 5.59
CA ARG A 10 -33.17 7.60 6.77
C ARG A 10 -31.88 8.32 6.39
N THR A 11 -31.19 7.85 5.35
CA THR A 11 -29.97 8.48 4.84
C THR A 11 -30.27 9.86 4.27
N LYS A 12 -31.34 10.02 3.48
CA LYS A 12 -31.79 11.32 2.96
C LYS A 12 -32.07 12.32 4.09
N ALA A 13 -32.71 11.90 5.18
CA ALA A 13 -32.95 12.75 6.35
C ALA A 13 -31.65 13.19 7.04
N ARG A 14 -30.66 12.30 7.16
CA ARG A 14 -29.33 12.64 7.71
C ARG A 14 -28.59 13.66 6.85
N ILE A 15 -28.64 13.49 5.52
CA ILE A 15 -28.01 14.42 4.56
C ILE A 15 -28.62 15.82 4.72
N ILE A 16 -29.95 15.94 4.79
CA ILE A 16 -30.62 17.24 4.97
C ILE A 16 -30.23 17.89 6.32
N ALA A 17 -30.20 17.12 7.40
CA ALA A 17 -29.79 17.62 8.71
C ALA A 17 -28.33 18.11 8.68
N LYS A 18 -27.43 17.36 8.05
CA LYS A 18 -26.01 17.71 7.93
C LYS A 18 -25.79 18.92 7.04
N ALA A 19 -26.52 19.05 5.94
CA ALA A 19 -26.47 20.24 5.09
C ALA A 19 -26.90 21.51 5.85
N LYS A 20 -27.94 21.39 6.69
CA LYS A 20 -28.35 22.48 7.58
C LYS A 20 -27.27 22.83 8.61
N GLU A 21 -26.67 21.84 9.25
CA GLU A 21 -25.56 22.03 10.21
C GLU A 21 -24.39 22.78 9.58
N MET A 22 -23.97 22.39 8.37
CA MET A 22 -22.87 23.03 7.65
C MET A 22 -23.21 24.48 7.25
N TRP A 23 -24.44 24.71 6.78
CA TRP A 23 -24.91 26.06 6.46
C TRP A 23 -24.97 26.98 7.69
N GLU A 24 -25.39 26.44 8.84
CA GLU A 24 -25.39 27.19 10.10
C GLU A 24 -23.96 27.47 10.61
N ALA A 25 -23.05 26.51 10.45
CA ALA A 25 -21.64 26.66 10.81
C ALA A 25 -20.93 27.73 9.96
N ASP A 26 -21.29 27.86 8.68
CA ASP A 26 -20.76 28.89 7.77
C ASP A 26 -21.46 30.26 7.92
N GLY A 27 -22.26 30.45 8.98
CA GLY A 27 -22.88 31.74 9.27
C GLY A 27 -24.13 32.05 8.43
N LYS A 28 -24.80 31.03 7.90
CA LYS A 28 -26.07 31.12 7.18
C LYS A 28 -26.01 32.02 5.92
N PRO A 29 -25.12 31.71 4.95
CA PRO A 29 -25.06 32.44 3.68
C PRO A 29 -26.39 32.37 2.91
N ALA A 30 -26.63 33.34 2.02
CA ALA A 30 -27.91 33.50 1.31
C ALA A 30 -28.30 32.32 0.39
N CYS A 31 -27.34 31.48 0.00
CA CYS A 31 -27.57 30.30 -0.83
C CYS A 31 -28.40 29.20 -0.14
N GLY A 32 -28.61 29.29 1.18
CA GLY A 32 -29.40 28.34 1.96
C GLY A 32 -28.72 26.98 2.15
N PRO A 33 -29.34 26.07 2.92
CA PRO A 33 -28.76 24.76 3.22
C PRO A 33 -28.74 23.80 2.03
N GLU A 34 -29.57 24.01 1.00
CA GLU A 34 -29.57 23.15 -0.19
C GLU A 34 -28.25 23.22 -0.97
N ALA A 35 -27.54 24.37 -0.93
CA ALA A 35 -26.22 24.50 -1.53
C ALA A 35 -25.16 23.59 -0.87
N TYR A 36 -25.41 23.14 0.36
CA TYR A 36 -24.54 22.25 1.13
C TYR A 36 -24.89 20.76 0.98
N ARG A 37 -25.93 20.43 0.20
CA ARG A 37 -26.45 19.07 0.09
C ARG A 37 -25.43 18.08 -0.49
N GLU A 38 -24.64 18.50 -1.47
CA GLU A 38 -23.61 17.67 -2.09
C GLU A 38 -22.51 17.31 -1.07
N ALA A 39 -21.91 18.33 -0.44
CA ALA A 39 -20.90 18.13 0.60
C ALA A 39 -21.42 17.31 1.79
N ALA A 40 -22.68 17.51 2.19
CA ALA A 40 -23.33 16.71 3.21
C ALA A 40 -23.54 15.25 2.78
N THR A 41 -23.80 15.00 1.49
CA THR A 41 -23.93 13.64 0.94
C THR A 41 -22.60 12.90 1.03
N ASP A 42 -21.51 13.54 0.64
CA ASP A 42 -20.16 12.94 0.70
C ASP A 42 -19.77 12.60 2.12
N MET A 43 -19.98 13.51 3.07
CA MET A 43 -19.62 13.30 4.48
C MET A 43 -20.42 12.15 5.10
N ILE A 44 -21.73 12.09 4.88
CA ILE A 44 -22.56 10.96 5.34
C ILE A 44 -22.13 9.67 4.64
N GLY A 45 -21.76 9.72 3.36
CA GLY A 45 -21.21 8.58 2.63
C GLY A 45 -19.95 8.02 3.29
N MET A 46 -19.01 8.90 3.67
CA MET A 46 -17.79 8.51 4.40
C MET A 46 -18.10 7.94 5.78
N GLU A 47 -19.01 8.56 6.54
CA GLU A 47 -19.45 8.05 7.86
C GLU A 47 -20.07 6.65 7.78
N MET A 48 -20.85 6.38 6.73
CA MET A 48 -21.53 5.09 6.55
C MET A 48 -20.64 4.01 5.93
N SER A 49 -19.57 4.40 5.23
CA SER A 49 -18.66 3.46 4.58
C SER A 49 -17.75 2.69 5.55
N GLY A 50 -17.79 3.02 6.85
CA GLY A 50 -16.90 2.43 7.86
C GLY A 50 -15.42 2.72 7.56
N PRO A 51 -14.47 2.09 8.29
CA PRO A 51 -13.09 2.06 7.84
C PRO A 51 -13.04 1.28 6.53
N GLY A 52 -13.10 1.99 5.40
CA GLY A 52 -13.28 1.41 4.08
C GLY A 52 -12.28 0.28 3.83
N GLY A 53 -12.80 -0.92 3.55
CA GLY A 53 -12.05 -2.04 3.00
C GLY A 53 -10.86 -2.55 3.82
N GLN A 54 -10.63 -2.08 5.04
CA GLN A 54 -9.63 -2.65 5.94
C GLN A 54 -10.19 -3.93 6.56
N MET A 55 -10.44 -4.93 5.71
CA MET A 55 -10.35 -6.30 6.20
C MET A 55 -8.94 -6.41 6.80
N PRO A 56 -8.79 -6.84 8.06
CA PRO A 56 -7.50 -7.20 8.59
C PRO A 56 -6.88 -8.18 7.61
N VAL A 57 -5.82 -7.76 6.92
CA VAL A 57 -5.03 -8.67 6.12
C VAL A 57 -4.10 -9.36 7.11
N ASP A 58 -4.05 -10.69 7.05
CA ASP A 58 -3.01 -11.41 7.77
C ASP A 58 -1.66 -10.86 7.28
N PRO A 59 -0.76 -10.45 8.18
CA PRO A 59 0.51 -9.89 7.79
C PRO A 59 1.27 -10.94 6.97
N ALA A 60 1.83 -10.51 5.83
CA ALA A 60 2.55 -11.40 4.91
C ALA A 60 3.77 -12.07 5.55
N VAL A 61 4.26 -11.49 6.66
CA VAL A 61 5.38 -11.99 7.47
C VAL A 61 5.02 -11.92 8.95
N PRO A 62 5.64 -12.75 9.81
CA PRO A 62 5.42 -12.70 11.25
C PRO A 62 5.73 -11.31 11.83
N LEU A 63 4.91 -10.85 12.77
CA LEU A 63 5.20 -9.63 13.52
C LEU A 63 6.00 -9.98 14.79
N GLY A 64 7.06 -9.22 15.04
CA GLY A 64 7.84 -9.29 16.27
C GLY A 64 7.07 -8.74 17.48
N PRO A 65 7.64 -8.83 18.69
CA PRO A 65 7.01 -8.36 19.94
C PRO A 65 6.64 -6.87 19.93
N GLU A 66 7.32 -6.06 19.12
CA GLU A 66 7.07 -4.63 18.93
C GLU A 66 6.03 -4.34 17.82
N GLY A 67 5.40 -5.37 17.26
CA GLY A 67 4.43 -5.25 16.16
C GLY A 67 5.03 -4.93 14.80
N GLN A 68 6.35 -4.99 14.66
CA GLN A 68 7.05 -4.77 13.38
C GLN A 68 7.22 -6.08 12.59
N PRO A 69 7.13 -6.05 11.25
CA PRO A 69 7.46 -7.19 10.39
C PRO A 69 8.88 -7.72 10.68
N VAL A 70 9.00 -9.04 10.89
CA VAL A 70 10.28 -9.73 11.05
C VAL A 70 10.42 -10.76 9.94
N GLU A 71 11.42 -10.55 9.08
CA GLU A 71 11.79 -11.48 8.01
C GLU A 71 12.50 -12.72 8.59
N GLU A 72 12.27 -13.89 8.00
CA GLU A 72 12.93 -15.12 8.44
C GLU A 72 14.43 -15.11 8.06
N ALA A 73 15.30 -15.55 8.96
CA ALA A 73 16.76 -15.46 8.78
C ALA A 73 17.27 -16.18 7.51
N TRP A 74 16.64 -17.30 7.11
CA TRP A 74 17.04 -18.05 5.92
C TRP A 74 16.76 -17.33 4.60
N LEU A 75 15.82 -16.36 4.56
CA LEU A 75 15.62 -15.50 3.39
C LEU A 75 16.87 -14.64 3.11
N GLN A 76 17.60 -14.26 4.17
CA GLN A 76 18.82 -13.48 4.06
C GLN A 76 20.06 -14.31 3.73
N GLU A 77 20.02 -15.63 3.94
CA GLU A 77 21.12 -16.53 3.59
C GLU A 77 21.35 -16.59 2.07
N ASN A 78 20.31 -16.28 1.27
CA ASN A 78 20.40 -16.25 -0.19
C ASN A 78 20.67 -14.84 -0.76
N LEU A 79 20.90 -13.82 0.08
CA LEU A 79 21.28 -12.48 -0.38
C LEU A 79 22.70 -12.41 -0.95
N GLY A 80 23.39 -13.54 -1.04
CA GLY A 80 24.78 -13.61 -1.48
C GLY A 80 25.73 -13.03 -0.43
N ASP A 81 27.02 -13.09 -0.73
CA ASP A 81 28.03 -12.39 0.06
C ASP A 81 27.77 -10.87 -0.05
N PRO A 82 27.50 -10.17 1.07
CA PRO A 82 27.26 -8.72 1.05
C PRO A 82 28.50 -7.92 0.63
N GLY A 83 29.63 -8.57 0.33
CA GLY A 83 30.85 -7.91 -0.10
C GLY A 83 31.36 -7.04 1.03
N GLY A 84 31.69 -7.68 2.17
CA GLY A 84 32.16 -6.98 3.37
C GLY A 84 33.43 -6.14 3.13
N SER A 85 34.14 -6.40 2.05
CA SER A 85 35.27 -5.64 1.57
C SER A 85 35.02 -5.17 0.13
N MET A 86 35.26 -3.88 -0.15
CA MET A 86 35.30 -3.31 -1.51
C MET A 86 36.28 -4.05 -2.44
N ASN A 87 37.15 -4.90 -1.90
CA ASN A 87 38.16 -5.69 -2.60
C ASN A 87 37.80 -7.18 -2.69
N GLU A 88 36.63 -7.61 -2.21
CA GLU A 88 36.14 -8.99 -2.22
C GLU A 88 34.95 -9.15 -3.19
N LEU A 89 34.90 -8.35 -4.27
CA LEU A 89 34.26 -8.83 -5.48
C LEU A 89 35.04 -10.07 -5.89
N GLY A 90 34.56 -11.26 -5.49
CA GLY A 90 35.24 -12.52 -5.80
C GLY A 90 35.65 -12.48 -7.27
N ASP A 91 36.94 -12.69 -7.54
CA ASP A 91 37.67 -12.47 -8.80
C ASP A 91 37.09 -13.27 -9.99
N LYS A 92 35.79 -13.13 -10.23
CA LYS A 92 35.04 -13.76 -11.29
C LYS A 92 35.26 -12.88 -12.49
N ARG A 93 35.88 -13.47 -13.50
CA ARG A 93 36.15 -12.76 -14.75
C ARG A 93 34.84 -12.22 -15.34
N GLU A 94 34.78 -10.91 -15.55
CA GLU A 94 33.59 -10.20 -16.05
C GLU A 94 33.22 -10.55 -17.50
N VAL A 95 34.17 -11.08 -18.27
CA VAL A 95 34.02 -11.37 -19.70
C VAL A 95 34.16 -12.86 -20.02
N PRO A 96 33.53 -13.38 -21.08
CA PRO A 96 33.76 -14.76 -21.55
C PRO A 96 35.17 -14.95 -22.11
N PHE A 97 35.61 -16.20 -22.26
CA PHE A 97 36.90 -16.53 -22.88
C PHE A 97 36.88 -16.05 -24.33
N ALA A 98 37.97 -15.45 -24.80
CA ALA A 98 38.06 -15.05 -26.20
C ALA A 98 38.16 -16.28 -27.12
N THR A 99 38.68 -17.41 -26.60
CA THR A 99 38.77 -18.67 -27.33
C THR A 99 38.47 -19.90 -26.45
N ARG A 100 38.03 -20.99 -27.08
CA ARG A 100 37.82 -22.28 -26.39
C ARG A 100 39.09 -22.87 -25.76
N ALA A 101 40.26 -22.58 -26.31
CA ALA A 101 41.52 -23.07 -25.77
C ALA A 101 41.87 -22.40 -24.43
N GLU A 102 41.55 -21.12 -24.27
CA GLU A 102 41.72 -20.40 -23.00
C GLU A 102 40.74 -20.91 -21.94
N GLU A 103 39.51 -21.24 -22.35
CA GLU A 103 38.49 -21.83 -21.47
C GLU A 103 38.94 -23.17 -20.91
N GLU A 104 39.40 -24.07 -21.79
CA GLU A 104 39.83 -25.41 -21.39
C GLU A 104 41.06 -25.39 -20.48
N LYS A 105 41.94 -24.39 -20.63
CA LYS A 105 43.10 -24.23 -19.76
C LYS A 105 42.71 -23.74 -18.37
N ALA A 106 41.88 -22.71 -18.28
CA ALA A 106 41.41 -22.19 -16.99
C ALA A 106 40.65 -23.26 -16.19
N LEU A 107 39.81 -24.05 -16.87
CA LEU A 107 39.08 -25.16 -16.24
C LEU A 107 40.01 -26.26 -15.68
N LYS A 108 41.21 -26.42 -16.23
CA LYS A 108 42.22 -27.37 -15.75
C LYS A 108 43.05 -26.83 -14.59
N ASP A 109 43.25 -25.51 -14.54
CA ASP A 109 44.04 -24.84 -13.50
C ASP A 109 43.21 -24.57 -12.21
N GLU A 110 41.87 -24.62 -12.29
CA GLU A 110 40.95 -24.46 -11.14
C GLU A 110 40.56 -25.78 -10.42
N ALA A 111 41.11 -26.94 -10.83
CA ALA A 111 40.85 -28.26 -10.24
C ALA A 111 42.02 -28.79 -9.41
#